data_AF-A0A1X6N3A5-F1
#
_entry.id   AF-A0A1X6N3A5-F1
#
_cell.length_a   1.000
_cell.length_b   1.000
_cell.length_c   1.000
_cell.angle_alpha   90.00
_cell.angle_beta   90.00
_cell.angle_gamma   90.00
#
_symmetry.space_group_name_H-M   'P 1'
#
loop_
_entity.id
_entity.type
_entity.pdbx_description
1 polymer ?
#
loop_
_entity_poly.entity_id
_entity_poly.type
_entity_poly.pdbx_seq_one_letter_code
_entity_poly.pdbx_strand_id
1 'polypeptide(L)'
;SVDPRTGTRSYSATGYYCNQPVRPNLHIIVDAQVTMIHFAEQSEPLTATSVQFSVGSASYVANASREIILSAGTVQTPQILELSGIGNRSILEAQGIQTLIDLPSVGENLQAGLRHLRL
;
A
#
# COMPACT_ATOMS: atom_id res chain seq x y z
N SER A 1 -12.26 6.24 18.74
CA SER A 1 -13.60 5.73 19.05
C SER A 1 -13.49 4.53 19.98
N VAL A 2 -14.49 4.27 20.82
CA VAL A 2 -14.56 3.20 21.83
C VAL A 2 -15.88 2.47 21.65
N ASP A 3 -15.90 1.13 21.72
CA ASP A 3 -17.15 0.36 21.76
C ASP A 3 -17.84 0.61 23.11
N PRO A 4 -19.07 1.16 23.14
CA PRO A 4 -19.73 1.53 24.38
C PRO A 4 -20.14 0.34 25.25
N ARG A 5 -20.19 -0.89 24.71
CA ARG A 5 -20.57 -2.09 25.45
C ARG A 5 -19.38 -2.75 26.13
N THR A 6 -18.22 -2.78 25.46
CA THR A 6 -17.03 -3.48 25.94
C THR A 6 -15.97 -2.54 26.51
N GLY A 7 -16.07 -1.23 26.26
CA GLY A 7 -15.06 -0.24 26.64
C GLY A 7 -13.75 -0.35 25.87
N THR A 8 -13.65 -1.22 24.86
CA THR A 8 -12.44 -1.42 24.07
C THR A 8 -12.34 -0.42 22.92
N ARG A 9 -11.14 -0.14 22.43
CA ARG A 9 -10.94 0.68 21.22
C ARG A 9 -11.71 0.07 20.04
N SER A 10 -12.46 0.90 19.34
CA SER A 10 -13.07 0.53 18.06
C SER A 10 -12.11 0.86 16.92
N TYR A 11 -11.63 -0.17 16.22
CA TYR A 11 -10.75 -0.06 15.05
C TYR A 11 -10.99 -1.20 14.05
N SER A 12 -10.45 -1.03 12.83
CA SER A 12 -10.75 -1.88 11.67
C SER A 12 -10.46 -3.37 11.91
N ALA A 13 -9.30 -3.72 12.49
CA ALA A 13 -8.94 -5.13 12.67
C ALA A 13 -9.96 -5.86 13.58
N THR A 14 -10.36 -5.26 14.71
CA THR A 14 -11.39 -5.86 15.57
C THR A 14 -12.77 -5.91 14.92
N GLY A 15 -13.11 -4.92 14.09
CA GLY A 15 -14.41 -4.87 13.42
C GLY A 15 -14.55 -5.90 12.30
N TYR A 16 -13.50 -6.06 11.48
CA TYR A 16 -13.56 -6.83 10.23
C TYR A 16 -12.84 -8.18 10.28
N TYR A 17 -11.95 -8.40 11.25
CA TYR A 17 -11.11 -9.59 11.32
C TYR A 17 -11.16 -10.33 12.66
N CYS A 18 -10.65 -9.76 13.76
CA CYS A 18 -10.36 -10.51 14.99
C CYS A 18 -11.57 -11.18 15.66
N ASN A 19 -12.77 -10.61 15.49
CA ASN A 19 -14.01 -11.11 16.09
C ASN A 19 -14.92 -11.84 15.08
N GLN A 20 -14.38 -12.20 13.91
CA GLN A 20 -15.11 -12.89 12.85
C GLN A 20 -14.75 -14.38 12.82
N PRO A 21 -15.62 -15.26 12.29
CA PRO A 21 -15.26 -16.66 12.06
C PRO A 21 -14.02 -16.77 11.16
N VAL A 22 -13.21 -17.81 11.39
CA VAL A 22 -12.02 -18.09 10.58
C VAL A 22 -12.44 -18.29 9.13
N ARG A 23 -11.85 -17.51 8.22
CA ARG A 23 -12.09 -17.59 6.77
C ARG A 23 -10.89 -18.28 6.12
N PRO A 24 -11.02 -19.51 5.61
CA PRO A 24 -9.88 -20.26 5.08
C PRO A 24 -9.29 -19.64 3.80
N ASN A 25 -10.03 -18.76 3.13
CA ASN A 25 -9.62 -18.04 1.92
C ASN A 25 -9.04 -16.64 2.22
N LEU A 26 -8.87 -16.25 3.49
CA LEU A 26 -8.27 -14.98 3.89
C LEU A 26 -6.93 -15.22 4.57
N HIS A 27 -5.87 -14.74 3.94
CA HIS A 27 -4.51 -14.79 4.49
C HIS A 27 -4.11 -13.40 4.95
N ILE A 28 -3.61 -13.29 6.18
CA ILE A 28 -3.05 -12.05 6.72
C ILE A 28 -1.60 -12.32 7.09
N ILE A 29 -0.70 -11.58 6.48
CA ILE A 29 0.74 -11.66 6.76
C ILE A 29 1.08 -10.35 7.47
N VAL A 30 1.47 -10.46 8.73
CA VAL A 30 1.94 -9.32 9.54
C VAL A 30 3.45 -9.17 9.39
N ASP A 31 3.99 -8.01 9.79
CA ASP A 31 5.41 -7.69 9.68
C ASP A 31 5.94 -7.83 8.23
N ALA A 32 5.04 -7.61 7.26
CA ALA A 32 5.29 -7.72 5.83
C ALA A 32 5.20 -6.34 5.18
N GLN A 33 6.34 -5.77 4.80
CA GLN A 33 6.40 -4.46 4.14
C GLN A 33 6.44 -4.64 2.62
N VAL A 34 5.41 -4.19 1.92
CA VAL A 34 5.40 -4.14 0.45
C VAL A 34 6.38 -3.09 -0.04
N THR A 35 7.22 -3.43 -1.02
CA THR A 35 8.24 -2.56 -1.58
C THR A 35 7.98 -2.17 -3.03
N MET A 36 7.33 -3.04 -3.81
CA MET A 36 7.14 -2.85 -5.25
C MET A 36 5.96 -3.69 -5.79
N ILE A 37 5.33 -3.21 -6.85
CA ILE A 37 4.36 -3.93 -7.70
C ILE A 37 5.05 -4.30 -9.01
N HIS A 38 4.87 -5.53 -9.46
CA HIS A 38 5.30 -5.98 -10.78
C HIS A 38 4.13 -5.93 -11.76
N PHE A 39 4.45 -5.60 -13.01
CA PHE A 39 3.47 -5.46 -14.10
C PHE A 39 3.80 -6.42 -15.25
N ALA A 40 2.78 -6.78 -16.02
CA ALA A 40 2.96 -7.59 -17.23
C ALA A 40 3.69 -6.78 -18.31
N GLU A 41 4.70 -7.38 -18.92
CA GLU A 41 5.41 -6.79 -20.06
C GLU A 41 4.44 -6.51 -21.22
N GLN A 42 4.60 -5.34 -21.87
CA GLN A 42 3.85 -4.98 -23.09
C GLN A 42 2.33 -5.03 -22.90
N SER A 43 1.83 -4.74 -21.69
CA SER A 43 0.40 -4.65 -21.41
C SER A 43 -0.10 -3.20 -21.52
N GLU A 44 -1.12 -3.00 -22.35
CA GLU A 44 -1.86 -1.74 -22.46
C GLU A 44 -3.37 -2.04 -22.38
N PRO A 45 -4.05 -1.65 -21.28
CA PRO A 45 -3.54 -0.90 -20.14
C PRO A 45 -2.58 -1.73 -19.27
N LEU A 46 -1.71 -1.01 -18.54
CA LEU A 46 -0.74 -1.60 -17.61
C LEU A 46 -1.42 -2.54 -16.60
N THR A 47 -1.05 -3.81 -16.61
CA THR A 47 -1.69 -4.86 -15.79
C THR A 47 -0.76 -5.30 -14.66
N ALA A 48 -1.19 -5.09 -13.41
CA ALA A 48 -0.44 -5.50 -12.22
C ALA A 48 -0.56 -7.01 -11.98
N THR A 49 0.56 -7.70 -11.75
CA THR A 49 0.62 -9.18 -11.70
C THR A 49 1.03 -9.72 -10.34
N SER A 50 1.90 -9.02 -9.62
CA SER A 50 2.36 -9.46 -8.31
C SER A 50 2.85 -8.29 -7.44
N VAL A 51 2.97 -8.55 -6.14
CA VAL A 51 3.58 -7.64 -5.17
C VAL A 51 4.83 -8.26 -4.58
N GLN A 52 5.89 -7.47 -4.48
CA GLN A 52 7.09 -7.82 -3.73
C GLN A 52 6.99 -7.21 -2.33
N PHE A 53 7.30 -8.02 -1.32
CA PHE A 53 7.32 -7.60 0.08
C PHE A 53 8.48 -8.24 0.84
N SER A 54 8.83 -7.67 1.98
CA SER A 54 9.85 -8.20 2.88
C SER A 54 9.25 -8.61 4.22
N VAL A 55 9.76 -9.70 4.78
CA VAL A 55 9.50 -10.13 6.17
C VAL A 55 10.86 -10.36 6.82
N GLY A 56 11.20 -9.53 7.81
CA GLY A 56 12.56 -9.47 8.34
C GLY A 56 13.57 -9.10 7.25
N SER A 57 14.58 -9.95 7.03
CA SER A 57 15.60 -9.75 5.98
C SER A 57 15.30 -10.45 4.66
N ALA A 58 14.21 -11.23 4.58
CA ALA A 58 13.87 -12.02 3.40
C ALA A 58 12.84 -11.28 2.54
N SER A 59 12.99 -11.39 1.21
CA SER A 59 12.05 -10.84 0.23
C SER A 59 11.24 -11.96 -0.42
N TYR A 60 9.95 -11.68 -0.64
CA TYR A 60 8.95 -12.60 -1.15
C TYR A 60 8.13 -11.93 -2.25
N VAL A 61 7.50 -12.74 -3.09
CA VAL A 61 6.58 -12.29 -4.14
C VAL A 61 5.26 -13.02 -3.99
N ALA A 62 4.15 -12.27 -4.02
CA ALA A 62 2.80 -12.80 -4.06
C ALA A 62 2.12 -12.42 -5.38
N ASN A 63 1.71 -13.42 -6.16
CA ASN A 63 1.00 -13.23 -7.42
C ASN A 63 -0.49 -12.94 -7.16
N ALA A 64 -1.05 -12.01 -7.93
CA ALA A 64 -2.46 -11.66 -7.91
C ALA A 64 -3.12 -12.13 -9.20
N SER A 65 -4.20 -12.91 -9.10
CA SER A 65 -4.93 -13.42 -10.26
C SER A 65 -6.01 -12.45 -10.78
N ARG A 66 -6.25 -11.34 -10.09
CA ARG A 66 -7.30 -10.36 -10.42
C ARG A 66 -6.79 -8.95 -10.25
N GLU A 67 -6.67 -8.51 -9.00
CA GLU A 67 -6.40 -7.10 -8.67
C GLU A 67 -5.40 -6.99 -7.53
N ILE A 68 -4.66 -5.88 -7.53
CA ILE A 68 -3.81 -5.44 -6.43
C ILE A 68 -4.39 -4.12 -5.91
N ILE A 69 -4.77 -4.11 -4.64
CA ILE A 69 -5.41 -2.95 -3.99
C ILE A 69 -4.40 -2.33 -3.03
N LEU A 70 -4.00 -1.08 -3.27
CA LEU A 70 -3.15 -0.32 -2.36
C LEU A 70 -3.99 0.33 -1.26
N SER A 71 -3.62 0.05 -0.01
CA SER A 71 -4.24 0.65 1.18
C SER A 71 -3.18 0.93 2.25
N ALA A 72 -1.95 1.28 1.83
CA ALA A 72 -0.80 1.51 2.71
C ALA A 72 -0.81 2.92 3.37
N GLY A 73 -1.88 3.69 3.17
CA GLY A 73 -2.02 5.05 3.70
C GLY A 73 -1.33 6.11 2.84
N THR A 74 -1.47 7.38 3.24
CA THR A 74 -1.08 8.55 2.43
C THR A 74 0.41 8.69 2.21
N VAL A 75 1.25 8.08 3.05
CA VAL A 75 2.71 8.18 2.96
C VAL A 75 3.31 7.01 2.18
N GLN A 76 2.90 5.77 2.48
CA GLN A 76 3.51 4.59 1.86
C GLN A 76 2.93 4.24 0.49
N THR A 77 1.64 4.52 0.22
CA THR A 77 1.04 4.27 -1.10
C THR A 77 1.79 4.99 -2.23
N PRO A 78 2.07 6.32 -2.17
CA PRO A 78 2.82 6.97 -3.24
C PRO A 78 4.25 6.44 -3.36
N GLN A 79 4.92 6.11 -2.25
CA GLN A 79 6.24 5.50 -2.29
C GLN A 79 6.24 4.15 -3.04
N ILE A 80 5.25 3.29 -2.77
CA ILE A 80 5.12 2.00 -3.47
C ILE A 80 4.88 2.25 -4.97
N LEU A 81 4.03 3.21 -5.34
CA LEU A 81 3.78 3.55 -6.74
C LEU A 81 5.06 4.03 -7.45
N GLU A 82 5.80 4.95 -6.84
CA GLU A 82 7.05 5.48 -7.39
C GLU A 82 8.10 4.38 -7.56
N LEU A 83 8.31 3.55 -6.54
CA LEU A 83 9.21 2.39 -6.62
C LEU A 83 8.79 1.38 -7.69
N SER A 84 7.51 1.37 -8.08
CA SER A 84 6.96 0.52 -9.12
C SER A 84 6.92 1.18 -10.50
N GLY A 85 7.52 2.37 -10.66
CA GLY A 85 7.58 3.09 -11.94
C GLY A 85 6.37 3.96 -12.27
N ILE A 86 5.52 4.28 -11.29
CA ILE A 86 4.36 5.17 -11.45
C ILE A 86 4.59 6.43 -10.62
N GLY A 87 4.91 7.55 -11.26
CA GLY A 87 5.24 8.79 -10.57
C GLY A 87 5.85 9.85 -11.48
N ASN A 88 6.49 10.87 -10.89
CA ASN A 88 7.15 11.92 -11.65
C ASN A 88 8.39 11.39 -12.38
N ARG A 89 8.36 11.38 -13.72
CA ARG A 89 9.46 10.84 -14.55
C ARG A 89 10.84 11.34 -14.15
N SER A 90 11.01 12.64 -13.91
CA SER A 90 12.31 13.22 -13.56
C SER A 90 12.86 12.70 -12.23
N ILE A 91 11.98 12.46 -11.25
CA ILE A 91 12.36 11.88 -9.95
C ILE A 91 12.72 10.41 -10.13
N LEU A 92 11.90 9.65 -10.86
CA LEU A 92 12.10 8.22 -11.11
C LEU A 92 13.42 7.96 -11.86
N GLU A 93 13.66 8.70 -12.95
CA GLU A 93 14.88 8.58 -13.76
C GLU A 93 16.14 8.93 -12.95
N ALA A 94 16.07 9.96 -12.09
CA ALA A 94 17.18 10.33 -11.21
C ALA A 94 17.52 9.22 -10.18
N GLN A 95 16.58 8.32 -9.89
CA GLN A 95 16.79 7.15 -9.02
C GLN A 95 17.03 5.85 -9.82
N GLY A 96 17.14 5.93 -11.16
CA GLY A 96 17.35 4.75 -12.02
C GLY A 96 16.12 3.86 -12.17
N ILE A 97 14.93 4.37 -11.90
CA ILE A 97 13.66 3.64 -12.01
C ILE A 97 13.05 3.90 -13.40
N GLN A 98 12.69 2.82 -14.10
CA GLN A 98 11.96 2.94 -15.36
C GLN A 98 10.57 3.54 -15.11
N THR A 99 10.25 4.63 -15.81
CA THR A 99 8.90 5.22 -15.75
C THR A 99 7.96 4.42 -16.64
N LEU A 100 6.99 3.73 -16.04
CA LEU A 100 5.90 3.04 -16.72
C LEU A 100 4.72 3.98 -16.98
N ILE A 101 4.36 4.79 -15.97
CA ILE A 101 3.33 5.82 -16.08
C ILE A 101 3.90 7.11 -15.49
N ASP A 102 4.00 8.15 -16.32
CA ASP A 102 4.38 9.48 -15.86
C ASP A 102 3.17 10.16 -15.23
N LEU A 103 3.12 10.13 -13.89
CA LEU A 103 2.06 10.71 -13.09
C LEU A 103 2.67 11.61 -12.00
N PRO A 104 3.04 12.87 -12.33
CA PRO A 104 3.77 13.75 -11.41
C PRO A 104 3.05 14.12 -10.12
N SER A 105 1.74 13.85 -10.03
CA SER A 105 0.93 14.10 -8.83
C SER A 105 1.04 13.00 -7.77
N VAL A 106 1.65 11.85 -8.08
CA VAL A 106 1.94 10.81 -7.08
C VAL A 106 2.92 11.39 -6.05
N GLY A 107 2.63 11.19 -4.77
CA GLY A 107 3.44 11.71 -3.66
C GLY A 107 3.16 13.18 -3.31
N GLU A 108 2.50 13.92 -4.19
CA GLU A 108 2.22 15.34 -4.04
C GLU A 108 0.86 15.61 -3.36
N ASN A 109 0.60 16.89 -3.06
CA ASN A 109 -0.65 17.36 -2.46
C ASN A 109 -0.97 16.68 -1.10
N LEU A 110 0.05 16.36 -0.31
CA LEU A 110 -0.14 15.94 1.07
C LEU A 110 -0.78 17.08 1.89
N GLN A 111 -1.90 16.78 2.53
CA GLN A 111 -2.58 17.70 3.43
C GLN A 111 -2.66 17.09 4.82
N ALA A 112 -2.22 17.83 5.83
CA ALA A 112 -2.32 17.45 7.22
C ALA A 112 -2.94 18.59 8.03
N GLY A 113 -3.78 18.24 9.00
CA GLY A 113 -4.35 19.22 9.90
C GLY A 113 -3.30 19.74 10.88
N LEU A 114 -3.17 21.07 10.99
CA LEU A 114 -2.38 21.70 12.04
C LEU A 114 -3.23 21.78 13.32
N ARG A 115 -2.72 21.24 14.43
CA ARG A 115 -3.34 21.44 15.74
C ARG A 115 -2.86 22.75 16.32
N HIS A 116 -3.74 23.76 16.34
CA HIS A 116 -3.51 24.96 17.10
C HIS A 116 -3.83 24.67 18.57
N LEU A 117 -2.80 24.43 19.39
CA LEU A 117 -2.95 24.45 20.85
C LEU A 117 -2.99 25.91 21.28
N ARG A 118 -4.10 26.34 21.87
CA ARG A 118 -4.11 27.54 22.73
C ARG A 118 -3.76 27.08 24.14
N LEU A 119 -2.67 27.63 24.67
CA LEU A 119 -2.31 27.54 26.09
C LEU A 119 -3.22 28.46 26.90
#